data_AF-A0A2E9UNS8-F1
#
_entry.id   AF-A0A2E9UNS8-F1
#
_cell.length_a   1.000
_cell.length_b   1.000
_cell.length_c   1.000
_cell.angle_alpha   90.00
_cell.angle_beta   90.00
_cell.angle_gamma   90.00
#
_symmetry.space_group_name_H-M   'P 1'
#
loop_
_entity.id
_entity.type
_entity.pdbx_description
1 polymer ?
#
loop_
_entity_poly.entity_id
_entity_poly.type
_entity_poly.pdbx_seq_one_letter_code
_entity_poly.pdbx_strand_id
1 'polypeptide(L)'
;MVPMRDGIKLATDIYLPNHGDGSPLDEQVPALLVRTSYDKTAPEWDDVIPYYARRGYAFVVQDLRSRFRSEGDGHYYHTINPWEGDDGYDTVEWLAGQDWCSGNIGTLGSSHRAITQTQLALRKPPHLAAMWVEAGPTDIYRHEAREGGAMSLQMFGAAHLHALDSHEVGDDLEKARIILDAMRDMGEWLQKFPLKPGETALRVAPDLEKTVFDYYYRGEYDEWWAQEAANQEPLFQLGQHADVPMT
;
A
#
# COMPACT_ATOMS: atom_id res chain seq x y z
N MET A 1 0.11 -16.14 6.87
CA MET A 1 1.08 -15.23 7.49
C MET A 1 2.43 -15.43 6.82
N VAL A 2 2.93 -14.41 6.14
CA VAL A 2 4.21 -14.42 5.42
C VAL A 2 5.25 -13.69 6.28
N PRO A 3 6.35 -14.34 6.71
CA PRO A 3 7.37 -13.69 7.52
C PRO A 3 8.26 -12.78 6.67
N MET A 4 8.44 -11.54 7.12
CA MET A 4 9.44 -10.62 6.59
C MET A 4 10.81 -10.89 7.23
N ARG A 5 11.87 -10.29 6.69
CA ARG A 5 13.26 -10.47 7.15
C ARG A 5 13.50 -10.07 8.60
N ASP A 6 12.68 -9.20 9.16
CA ASP A 6 12.72 -8.75 10.54
C ASP A 6 11.81 -9.57 11.48
N GLY A 7 11.15 -10.60 10.95
CA GLY A 7 10.28 -11.51 11.69
C GLY A 7 8.83 -11.06 11.83
N ILE A 8 8.48 -9.82 11.43
CA ILE A 8 7.09 -9.38 11.37
C ILE A 8 6.37 -10.16 10.28
N LYS A 9 5.13 -10.58 10.56
CA LYS A 9 4.36 -11.39 9.62
C LYS A 9 3.22 -10.62 8.99
N LEU A 10 3.17 -10.62 7.68
CA LEU A 10 2.09 -9.99 6.93
C LEU A 10 0.98 -11.01 6.64
N ALA A 11 -0.27 -10.59 6.82
CA ALA A 11 -1.44 -11.40 6.51
C ALA A 11 -1.66 -11.44 5.00
N THR A 12 -1.81 -12.64 4.46
CA THR A 12 -1.82 -12.87 3.03
C THR A 12 -2.80 -13.99 2.71
N ASP A 13 -3.74 -13.69 1.83
CA ASP A 13 -4.68 -14.67 1.27
C ASP A 13 -4.16 -15.11 -0.10
N ILE A 14 -4.18 -16.42 -0.33
CA ILE A 14 -3.66 -17.05 -1.55
C ILE A 14 -4.79 -17.87 -2.15
N TYR A 15 -5.21 -17.50 -3.35
CA TYR A 15 -6.26 -18.16 -4.10
C TYR A 15 -5.63 -18.95 -5.24
N LEU A 16 -5.62 -20.27 -5.11
CA LEU A 16 -5.03 -21.17 -6.10
C LEU A 16 -6.09 -21.59 -7.13
N PRO A 17 -5.69 -21.69 -8.41
CA PRO A 17 -6.54 -22.32 -9.42
C PRO A 17 -6.75 -23.81 -9.11
N ASN A 18 -7.87 -24.36 -9.58
CA ASN A 18 -8.26 -25.75 -9.36
C ASN A 18 -8.96 -26.33 -10.61
N HIS A 19 -9.19 -27.63 -10.64
CA HIS A 19 -9.84 -28.32 -11.78
C HIS A 19 -11.34 -28.04 -11.94
N GLY A 20 -11.93 -27.13 -11.13
CA GLY A 20 -13.36 -26.82 -11.11
C GLY A 20 -14.17 -27.71 -10.16
N ASP A 21 -13.61 -28.83 -9.71
CA ASP A 21 -14.16 -29.70 -8.65
C ASP A 21 -13.55 -29.41 -7.26
N GLY A 22 -12.70 -28.39 -7.17
CA GLY A 22 -11.99 -28.00 -5.95
C GLY A 22 -10.63 -28.69 -5.75
N SER A 23 -10.25 -29.65 -6.59
CA SER A 23 -8.92 -30.28 -6.52
C SER A 23 -7.84 -29.34 -7.08
N PRO A 24 -6.70 -29.18 -6.38
CA PRO A 24 -5.61 -28.29 -6.82
C PRO A 24 -5.03 -28.77 -8.15
N LEU A 25 -4.44 -27.85 -8.91
CA LEU A 25 -3.67 -28.24 -10.10
C LEU A 25 -2.39 -28.98 -9.68
N ASP A 26 -1.97 -29.94 -10.49
CA ASP A 26 -0.69 -30.64 -10.33
C ASP A 26 0.50 -29.74 -10.75
N GLU A 27 0.28 -28.81 -11.69
CA GLU A 27 1.32 -27.92 -12.18
C GLU A 27 1.53 -26.69 -11.29
N GLN A 28 2.78 -26.22 -11.23
CA GLN A 28 3.10 -24.92 -10.67
C GLN A 28 2.55 -23.79 -11.54
N VAL A 29 2.04 -22.74 -10.91
CA VAL A 29 1.41 -21.60 -11.60
C VAL A 29 2.12 -20.28 -11.29
N PRO A 30 2.09 -19.29 -12.20
CA PRO A 30 2.51 -17.93 -11.89
C PRO A 30 1.57 -17.30 -10.84
N ALA A 31 2.10 -16.37 -10.04
CA ALA A 31 1.31 -15.64 -9.05
C ALA A 31 1.11 -14.18 -9.46
N LEU A 32 -0.04 -13.62 -9.11
CA LEU A 32 -0.37 -12.20 -9.21
C LEU A 32 -0.52 -11.64 -7.80
N LEU A 33 0.38 -10.75 -7.41
CA LEU A 33 0.47 -10.16 -6.07
C LEU A 33 -0.14 -8.74 -6.06
N VAL A 34 -1.08 -8.55 -5.14
CA VAL A 34 -1.58 -7.23 -4.72
C VAL A 34 -1.18 -7.00 -3.26
N ARG A 35 -0.42 -5.94 -3.00
CA ARG A 35 -0.13 -5.45 -1.64
C ARG A 35 -1.00 -4.23 -1.37
N THR A 36 -1.88 -4.28 -0.37
CA THR A 36 -2.99 -3.33 -0.20
C THR A 36 -3.09 -2.75 1.21
N SER A 37 -3.30 -1.44 1.28
CA SER A 37 -3.65 -0.71 2.51
C SER A 37 -5.16 -0.63 2.76
N TYR A 38 -5.98 -1.39 2.02
CA TYR A 38 -7.46 -1.23 1.93
C TYR A 38 -8.25 -2.52 2.26
N ASP A 39 -7.78 -3.33 3.21
CA ASP A 39 -8.30 -4.65 3.58
C ASP A 39 -8.23 -5.67 2.44
N LYS A 40 -7.39 -6.69 2.60
CA LYS A 40 -7.32 -7.81 1.65
C LYS A 40 -8.63 -8.59 1.51
N THR A 41 -9.57 -8.41 2.44
CA THR A 41 -10.90 -9.07 2.43
C THR A 41 -12.01 -8.18 1.87
N ALA A 42 -11.68 -7.01 1.31
CA ALA A 42 -12.66 -6.14 0.67
C ALA A 42 -13.42 -6.87 -0.47
N PRO A 43 -14.73 -6.61 -0.65
CA PRO A 43 -15.56 -7.32 -1.62
C PRO A 43 -15.21 -7.01 -3.09
N GLU A 44 -14.32 -6.05 -3.36
CA GLU A 44 -13.87 -5.75 -4.72
C GLU A 44 -13.15 -6.94 -5.38
N TRP A 45 -12.70 -7.92 -4.59
CA TRP A 45 -11.99 -9.10 -5.08
C TRP A 45 -12.92 -10.23 -5.56
N ASP A 46 -14.22 -10.16 -5.27
CA ASP A 46 -15.18 -11.25 -5.50
C ASP A 46 -15.23 -11.70 -6.97
N ASP A 47 -15.12 -10.77 -7.91
CA ASP A 47 -15.09 -11.05 -9.36
C ASP A 47 -13.66 -11.15 -9.92
N VAL A 48 -12.69 -10.49 -9.26
CA VAL A 48 -11.29 -10.41 -9.71
C VAL A 48 -10.55 -11.73 -9.48
N ILE A 49 -10.68 -12.31 -8.28
CA ILE A 49 -10.03 -13.57 -7.94
C ILE A 49 -10.43 -14.68 -8.93
N PRO A 50 -11.73 -14.96 -9.17
CA PRO A 50 -12.12 -16.03 -10.10
C PRO A 50 -11.73 -15.72 -11.55
N TYR A 51 -11.64 -14.44 -11.94
CA TYR A 51 -11.19 -14.07 -13.28
C TYR A 51 -9.76 -14.55 -13.56
N TYR A 52 -8.83 -14.33 -12.63
CA TYR A 52 -7.43 -14.74 -12.78
C TYR A 52 -7.20 -16.21 -12.48
N ALA A 53 -7.85 -16.78 -11.45
CA ALA A 53 -7.74 -18.22 -11.15
C ALA A 53 -8.19 -19.09 -12.33
N ARG A 54 -9.30 -18.76 -12.99
CA ARG A 54 -9.73 -19.49 -14.21
C ARG A 54 -8.76 -19.40 -15.39
N ARG A 55 -7.79 -18.49 -15.33
CA ARG A 55 -6.75 -18.30 -16.36
C ARG A 55 -5.41 -18.91 -15.94
N GLY A 56 -5.37 -19.67 -14.85
CA GLY A 56 -4.18 -20.39 -14.39
C GLY A 56 -3.20 -19.54 -13.59
N TYR A 57 -3.66 -18.46 -12.96
CA TYR A 57 -2.84 -17.66 -12.03
C TYR A 57 -3.26 -17.93 -10.59
N ALA A 58 -2.28 -18.06 -9.70
CA ALA A 58 -2.55 -17.84 -8.28
C ALA A 58 -2.79 -16.35 -8.05
N PHE A 59 -3.87 -15.98 -7.36
CA PHE A 59 -4.14 -14.60 -6.99
C PHE A 59 -3.80 -14.40 -5.51
N VAL A 60 -2.99 -13.40 -5.18
CA VAL A 60 -2.44 -13.20 -3.85
C VAL A 60 -2.75 -11.78 -3.41
N VAL A 61 -3.40 -11.62 -2.26
CA VAL A 61 -3.71 -10.32 -1.67
C VAL A 61 -3.12 -10.24 -0.26
N GLN A 62 -2.31 -9.22 -0.01
CA GLN A 62 -1.60 -9.03 1.25
C GLN A 62 -1.95 -7.68 1.88
N ASP A 63 -2.29 -7.69 3.16
CA ASP A 63 -2.40 -6.47 3.97
C ASP A 63 -0.98 -5.92 4.23
N LEU A 64 -0.77 -4.60 4.08
CA LEU A 64 0.53 -3.99 4.40
C LEU A 64 0.87 -4.12 5.89
N ARG A 65 2.14 -3.91 6.22
CA ARG A 65 2.60 -3.81 7.61
C ARG A 65 1.79 -2.78 8.39
N SER A 66 1.45 -3.12 9.65
CA SER A 66 0.63 -2.26 10.53
C SER A 66 -0.77 -1.94 9.97
N ARG A 67 -1.29 -2.78 9.05
CA ARG A 67 -2.63 -2.66 8.47
C ARG A 67 -3.43 -3.94 8.68
N PHE A 68 -4.69 -3.77 9.06
CA PHE A 68 -5.67 -4.84 9.25
C PHE A 68 -5.09 -6.04 10.00
N ARG A 69 -4.98 -7.19 9.33
CA ARG A 69 -4.61 -8.47 9.94
C ARG A 69 -3.10 -8.72 9.93
N SER A 70 -2.31 -7.89 9.25
CA SER A 70 -0.86 -7.96 9.30
C SER A 70 -0.34 -7.54 10.65
N GLU A 71 0.75 -8.15 11.10
CA GLU A 71 1.54 -7.65 12.22
C GLU A 71 2.25 -6.34 11.81
N GLY A 72 2.87 -5.68 12.79
CA GLY A 72 3.59 -4.44 12.57
C GLY A 72 4.11 -3.87 13.89
N ASP A 73 4.73 -2.71 13.81
CA ASP A 73 5.10 -1.89 14.95
C ASP A 73 3.96 -0.93 15.38
N GLY A 74 2.81 -1.00 14.69
CA GLY A 74 1.65 -0.13 14.92
C GLY A 74 1.74 1.21 14.20
N HIS A 75 2.86 1.48 13.53
CA HIS A 75 3.10 2.73 12.81
C HIS A 75 2.70 2.61 11.34
N TYR A 76 1.98 3.60 10.82
CA TYR A 76 1.56 3.65 9.41
C TYR A 76 1.60 5.08 8.88
N TYR A 77 2.39 5.30 7.83
CA TYR A 77 2.71 6.64 7.32
C TYR A 77 2.08 6.91 5.94
N HIS A 78 0.86 6.42 5.68
CA HIS A 78 0.20 6.57 4.39
C HIS A 78 1.10 6.09 3.22
N THR A 79 1.29 6.91 2.19
CA THR A 79 2.04 6.60 0.96
C THR A 79 3.56 6.76 1.09
N ILE A 80 4.05 7.36 2.18
CA ILE A 80 5.48 7.47 2.49
C ILE A 80 5.93 6.35 3.45
N ASN A 81 5.29 5.19 3.36
CA ASN A 81 5.59 4.07 4.24
C ASN A 81 6.98 3.48 3.93
N PRO A 82 7.94 3.45 4.87
CA PRO A 82 9.34 3.16 4.56
C PRO A 82 9.63 1.66 4.34
N TRP A 83 8.67 0.79 4.66
CA TRP A 83 8.88 -0.66 4.62
C TRP A 83 8.49 -1.30 3.27
N GLU A 84 7.80 -0.58 2.38
CA GLU A 84 7.17 -1.21 1.21
C GLU A 84 8.15 -1.83 0.23
N GLY A 85 9.35 -1.24 0.12
CA GLY A 85 10.44 -1.80 -0.67
C GLY A 85 10.84 -3.20 -0.18
N ASP A 86 11.20 -3.30 1.10
CA ASP A 86 11.74 -4.53 1.69
C ASP A 86 10.65 -5.58 1.93
N ASP A 87 9.48 -5.18 2.43
CA ASP A 87 8.37 -6.10 2.66
C ASP A 87 7.83 -6.67 1.33
N GLY A 88 7.82 -5.85 0.28
CA GLY A 88 7.46 -6.28 -1.06
C GLY A 88 8.46 -7.27 -1.65
N TYR A 89 9.77 -7.03 -1.47
CA TYR A 89 10.82 -7.99 -1.85
C TYR A 89 10.64 -9.32 -1.12
N ASP A 90 10.51 -9.29 0.21
CA ASP A 90 10.40 -10.50 1.03
C ASP A 90 9.15 -11.31 0.66
N THR A 91 8.05 -10.63 0.36
CA THR A 91 6.82 -11.26 -0.10
C THR A 91 7.00 -11.94 -1.46
N VAL A 92 7.61 -11.27 -2.45
CA VAL A 92 7.86 -11.85 -3.78
C VAL A 92 8.72 -13.10 -3.68
N GLU A 93 9.82 -13.03 -2.93
CA GLU A 93 10.74 -14.16 -2.77
C GLU A 93 10.13 -15.31 -1.96
N TRP A 94 9.32 -15.00 -0.95
CA TRP A 94 8.59 -16.03 -0.21
C TRP A 94 7.58 -16.76 -1.10
N LEU A 95 6.85 -16.03 -1.95
CA LEU A 95 5.89 -16.63 -2.89
C LEU A 95 6.59 -17.53 -3.91
N ALA A 96 7.72 -17.08 -4.45
CA ALA A 96 8.50 -17.86 -5.41
C ALA A 96 9.04 -19.18 -4.82
N GLY A 97 9.24 -19.25 -3.51
CA GLY A 97 9.66 -20.45 -2.80
C GLY A 97 8.54 -21.45 -2.47
N GLN A 98 7.28 -21.17 -2.83
CA GLN A 98 6.17 -22.08 -2.55
C GLN A 98 6.08 -23.20 -3.59
N ASP A 99 5.75 -24.42 -3.16
CA ASP A 99 5.68 -25.61 -4.03
C ASP A 99 4.67 -25.47 -5.18
N TRP A 100 3.64 -24.63 -5.03
CA TRP A 100 2.63 -24.36 -6.05
C TRP A 100 3.04 -23.24 -7.03
N CYS A 101 4.09 -22.47 -6.73
CA CYS A 101 4.48 -21.31 -7.53
C CYS A 101 5.54 -21.68 -8.57
N SER A 102 5.38 -21.18 -9.80
CA SER A 102 6.35 -21.38 -10.88
C SER A 102 7.62 -20.50 -10.76
N GLY A 103 7.73 -19.69 -9.70
CA GLY A 103 8.78 -18.69 -9.55
C GLY A 103 8.56 -17.40 -10.36
N ASN A 104 7.46 -17.28 -11.09
CA ASN A 104 7.09 -16.05 -11.81
C ASN A 104 6.01 -15.29 -11.04
N ILE A 105 6.37 -14.12 -10.52
CA ILE A 105 5.46 -13.24 -9.77
C ILE A 105 5.20 -11.98 -10.57
N GLY A 106 3.95 -11.74 -10.95
CA GLY A 106 3.48 -10.45 -11.43
C GLY A 106 2.90 -9.63 -10.29
N THR A 107 2.97 -8.31 -10.37
CA THR A 107 2.25 -7.42 -9.45
C THR A 107 1.20 -6.59 -10.18
N LEU A 108 0.14 -6.21 -9.48
CA LEU A 108 -0.91 -5.35 -10.02
C LEU A 108 -1.61 -4.55 -8.93
N GLY A 109 -2.21 -3.44 -9.33
CA GLY A 109 -3.07 -2.64 -8.47
C GLY A 109 -3.01 -1.16 -8.80
N SER A 110 -3.96 -0.42 -8.22
CA SER A 110 -4.12 1.02 -8.43
C SER A 110 -3.86 1.85 -7.18
N SER A 111 -3.55 3.14 -7.37
CA SER A 111 -3.36 4.11 -6.27
C SER A 111 -2.23 3.66 -5.32
N HIS A 112 -2.45 3.56 -4.00
CA HIS A 112 -1.41 3.10 -3.07
C HIS A 112 -0.88 1.70 -3.43
N ARG A 113 -1.71 0.81 -4.01
CA ARG A 113 -1.26 -0.50 -4.51
C ARG A 113 -0.30 -0.37 -5.70
N ALA A 114 -0.33 0.73 -6.43
CA ALA A 114 0.64 1.01 -7.48
C ALA A 114 1.96 1.56 -6.89
N ILE A 115 1.89 2.40 -5.85
CA ILE A 115 3.07 2.91 -5.15
C ILE A 115 3.87 1.78 -4.49
N THR A 116 3.19 0.79 -3.90
CA THR A 116 3.88 -0.37 -3.29
C THR A 116 4.63 -1.21 -4.33
N GLN A 117 4.13 -1.28 -5.56
CA GLN A 117 4.79 -1.96 -6.68
C GLN A 117 6.09 -1.25 -7.08
N THR A 118 6.05 0.07 -7.25
CA THR A 118 7.24 0.81 -7.66
C THR A 118 8.31 0.79 -6.57
N GLN A 119 7.91 0.86 -5.28
CA GLN A 119 8.84 0.74 -4.16
C GLN A 119 9.51 -0.65 -4.08
N LEU A 120 8.74 -1.75 -4.17
CA LEU A 120 9.33 -3.09 -4.07
C LEU A 120 10.30 -3.40 -5.22
N ALA A 121 10.02 -2.87 -6.41
CA ALA A 121 10.86 -3.09 -7.56
C ALA A 121 12.22 -2.37 -7.48
N LEU A 122 12.40 -1.38 -6.59
CA LEU A 122 13.72 -0.81 -6.27
C LEU A 122 14.66 -1.83 -5.61
N ARG A 123 14.12 -2.89 -5.00
CA ARG A 123 14.90 -3.99 -4.43
C ARG A 123 15.26 -5.07 -5.44
N LYS A 124 14.77 -4.96 -6.68
CA LYS A 124 15.03 -5.90 -7.79
C LYS A 124 14.83 -7.37 -7.40
N PRO A 125 13.63 -7.78 -6.92
CA PRO A 125 13.39 -9.18 -6.59
C PRO A 125 13.60 -10.06 -7.83
N PRO A 126 14.44 -11.11 -7.78
CA PRO A 126 14.77 -11.92 -8.95
C PRO A 126 13.55 -12.67 -9.53
N HIS A 127 12.51 -12.90 -8.74
CA HIS A 127 11.29 -13.59 -9.17
C HIS A 127 10.15 -12.65 -9.60
N LEU A 128 10.37 -11.33 -9.56
CA LEU A 128 9.45 -10.36 -10.15
C LEU A 128 9.55 -10.44 -11.67
N ALA A 129 8.44 -10.76 -12.33
CA ALA A 129 8.38 -11.05 -13.76
C ALA A 129 7.63 -9.98 -14.58
N ALA A 130 6.68 -9.27 -13.97
CA ALA A 130 5.92 -8.19 -14.63
C ALA A 130 5.20 -7.31 -13.60
N MET A 131 4.85 -6.08 -13.99
CA MET A 131 4.12 -5.13 -13.13
C MET A 131 3.00 -4.44 -13.91
N TRP A 132 1.84 -4.23 -13.28
CA TRP A 132 0.75 -3.39 -13.78
C TRP A 132 0.52 -2.24 -12.80
N VAL A 133 1.05 -1.06 -13.12
CA VAL A 133 1.14 0.08 -12.21
C VAL A 133 0.09 1.12 -12.59
N GLU A 134 -1.10 1.04 -11.99
CA GLU A 134 -2.22 1.89 -12.36
C GLU A 134 -2.33 3.14 -11.45
N ALA A 135 -2.23 4.35 -12.02
CA ALA A 135 -2.47 5.60 -11.29
C ALA A 135 -1.65 5.73 -9.97
N GLY A 136 -0.40 5.25 -9.97
CA GLY A 136 0.53 5.35 -8.85
C GLY A 136 1.58 6.44 -9.08
N PRO A 137 1.66 7.49 -8.25
CA PRO A 137 2.72 8.47 -8.33
C PRO A 137 4.07 7.87 -7.90
N THR A 138 5.14 8.21 -8.61
CA THR A 138 6.53 7.92 -8.20
C THR A 138 7.22 9.10 -7.51
N ASP A 139 6.62 10.30 -7.57
CA ASP A 139 6.98 11.50 -6.81
C ASP A 139 5.72 12.01 -6.08
N ILE A 140 5.67 11.75 -4.77
CA ILE A 140 4.55 12.12 -3.91
C ILE A 140 4.41 13.63 -3.76
N TYR A 141 5.52 14.37 -3.80
CA TYR A 141 5.48 15.83 -3.71
C TYR A 141 4.80 16.44 -4.94
N ARG A 142 5.14 15.96 -6.15
CA ARG A 142 4.64 16.56 -7.40
C ARG A 142 3.29 16.01 -7.87
N HIS A 143 2.95 14.77 -7.50
CA HIS A 143 1.85 14.04 -8.13
C HIS A 143 0.82 13.48 -7.13
N GLU A 144 0.91 13.86 -5.85
CA GLU A 144 -0.09 13.49 -4.85
C GLU A 144 -0.32 14.60 -3.82
N ALA A 145 0.68 14.88 -2.99
CA ALA A 145 0.55 15.72 -1.81
C ALA A 145 0.57 17.22 -2.13
N ARG A 146 1.20 17.62 -3.24
CA ARG A 146 1.25 19.03 -3.66
C ARG A 146 1.16 19.19 -5.17
N GLU A 147 0.69 20.37 -5.57
CA GLU A 147 0.62 20.80 -6.96
C GLU A 147 1.12 22.24 -7.06
N GLY A 148 2.24 22.45 -7.76
CA GLY A 148 2.88 23.78 -7.86
C GLY A 148 3.27 24.40 -6.52
N GLY A 149 3.50 23.57 -5.49
CA GLY A 149 3.79 24.02 -4.11
C GLY A 149 2.54 24.31 -3.27
N ALA A 150 1.32 24.18 -3.79
CA ALA A 150 0.10 24.23 -3.00
C ALA A 150 -0.23 22.84 -2.42
N MET A 151 -0.75 22.79 -1.19
CA MET A 151 -1.17 21.54 -0.56
C MET A 151 -2.43 20.98 -1.23
N SER A 152 -2.37 19.71 -1.61
CA SER A 152 -3.51 18.91 -2.04
C SER A 152 -4.44 18.60 -0.85
N LEU A 153 -5.48 19.40 -0.64
CA LEU A 153 -6.37 19.26 0.52
C LEU A 153 -7.09 17.91 0.61
N GLN A 154 -7.24 17.19 -0.50
CA GLN A 154 -7.78 15.82 -0.50
C GLN A 154 -6.94 14.85 0.35
N MET A 155 -5.66 15.14 0.61
CA MET A 155 -4.81 14.32 1.49
C MET A 155 -5.29 14.33 2.94
N PHE A 156 -5.93 15.40 3.40
CA PHE A 156 -6.61 15.37 4.69
C PHE A 156 -7.74 14.34 4.69
N GLY A 157 -8.56 14.29 3.64
CA GLY A 157 -9.60 13.29 3.51
C GLY A 157 -9.06 11.87 3.43
N ALA A 158 -8.00 11.65 2.64
CA ALA A 158 -7.31 10.36 2.55
C ALA A 158 -6.78 9.91 3.91
N ALA A 159 -6.09 10.77 4.65
CA ALA A 159 -5.57 10.44 5.98
C ALA A 159 -6.70 10.04 6.95
N HIS A 160 -7.87 10.69 6.91
CA HIS A 160 -9.01 10.31 7.76
C HIS A 160 -9.59 8.94 7.37
N LEU A 161 -9.70 8.65 6.08
CA LEU A 161 -10.10 7.32 5.60
C LEU A 161 -9.14 6.24 6.12
N HIS A 162 -7.84 6.47 5.96
CA HIS A 162 -6.82 5.52 6.43
C HIS A 162 -6.78 5.37 7.95
N ALA A 163 -7.15 6.41 8.71
CA ALA A 163 -7.16 6.38 10.17
C ALA A 163 -8.18 5.38 10.72
N LEU A 164 -9.35 5.24 10.11
CA LEU A 164 -10.38 4.27 10.54
C LEU A 164 -9.85 2.84 10.60
N ASP A 165 -8.97 2.50 9.67
CA ASP A 165 -8.41 1.17 9.49
C ASP A 165 -7.02 1.02 10.13
N SER A 166 -6.52 2.07 10.81
CA SER A 166 -5.20 2.07 11.44
C SER A 166 -5.20 1.26 12.72
N HIS A 167 -4.07 0.63 13.05
CA HIS A 167 -3.91 -0.04 14.35
C HIS A 167 -3.99 0.93 15.54
N GLU A 168 -3.69 2.22 15.33
CA GLU A 168 -3.82 3.26 16.36
C GLU A 168 -5.28 3.50 16.79
N VAL A 169 -6.22 3.41 15.83
CA VAL A 169 -7.67 3.44 16.10
C VAL A 169 -8.13 2.06 16.56
N GLY A 170 -7.80 1.00 15.83
CA GLY A 170 -8.15 -0.38 16.15
C GLY A 170 -9.66 -0.56 16.37
N ASP A 171 -10.03 -1.35 17.37
CA ASP A 171 -11.44 -1.62 17.74
C ASP A 171 -12.05 -0.54 18.66
N ASP A 172 -11.39 0.60 18.87
CA ASP A 172 -11.90 1.69 19.71
C ASP A 172 -13.01 2.46 18.99
N LEU A 173 -14.25 2.13 19.35
CA LEU A 173 -15.45 2.74 18.77
C LEU A 173 -15.54 4.25 19.01
N GLU A 174 -14.94 4.78 20.08
CA GLU A 174 -14.94 6.22 20.33
C GLU A 174 -13.99 6.93 19.36
N LYS A 175 -12.77 6.40 19.18
CA LYS A 175 -11.83 6.91 18.17
C LYS A 175 -12.41 6.81 16.76
N ALA A 176 -13.01 5.68 16.40
CA ALA A 176 -13.65 5.49 15.11
C ALA A 176 -14.77 6.53 14.89
N ARG A 177 -15.61 6.77 15.91
CA ARG A 177 -16.67 7.79 15.85
C ARG A 177 -16.10 9.20 15.66
N ILE A 178 -15.01 9.55 16.35
CA ILE A 178 -14.33 10.85 16.18
C ILE A 178 -13.91 11.07 14.71
N ILE A 179 -13.33 10.04 14.07
CA ILE A 179 -12.93 10.12 12.66
C ILE A 179 -14.17 10.20 11.74
N LEU A 180 -15.18 9.36 11.95
CA LEU A 180 -16.40 9.34 11.12
C LEU A 180 -17.20 10.64 11.19
N ASP A 181 -17.33 11.24 12.38
CA ASP A 181 -17.99 12.53 12.57
C ASP A 181 -17.21 13.63 11.84
N ALA A 182 -15.87 13.66 11.94
CA ALA A 182 -15.06 14.63 11.21
C ALA A 182 -15.07 14.45 9.70
N MET A 183 -15.18 13.22 9.20
CA MET A 183 -15.37 12.97 7.77
C MET A 183 -16.71 13.48 7.26
N ARG A 184 -17.78 13.36 8.06
CA ARG A 184 -19.11 13.88 7.74
C ARG A 184 -19.10 15.41 7.61
N ASP A 185 -18.38 16.07 8.50
CA ASP A 185 -18.32 17.53 8.59
C ASP A 185 -17.10 18.12 7.83
N MET A 186 -16.51 17.35 6.91
CA MET A 186 -15.22 17.68 6.28
C MET A 186 -15.19 19.03 5.58
N GLY A 187 -16.26 19.36 4.85
CA GLY A 187 -16.37 20.64 4.17
C GLY A 187 -16.37 21.85 5.12
N GLU A 188 -16.89 21.70 6.34
CA GLU A 188 -16.97 22.79 7.32
C GLU A 188 -15.63 23.02 8.02
N TRP A 189 -14.93 21.96 8.43
CA TRP A 189 -13.66 22.13 9.11
C TRP A 189 -12.49 22.43 8.15
N LEU A 190 -12.55 21.99 6.90
CA LEU A 190 -11.60 22.43 5.87
C LEU A 190 -11.69 23.94 5.56
N GLN A 191 -12.66 24.67 6.10
CA GLN A 191 -12.70 26.13 6.01
C GLN A 191 -11.96 26.83 7.16
N LYS A 192 -11.51 26.08 8.19
CA LYS A 192 -10.91 26.63 9.42
C LYS A 192 -9.39 26.80 9.33
N PHE A 193 -8.84 26.98 8.14
CA PHE A 193 -7.40 27.19 7.96
C PHE A 193 -6.92 28.51 8.59
N PRO A 194 -5.68 28.55 9.11
CA PRO A 194 -4.69 27.46 9.13
C PRO A 194 -4.95 26.45 10.25
N LEU A 195 -4.88 25.15 9.92
CA LEU A 195 -5.00 24.05 10.88
C LEU A 195 -3.66 23.79 11.60
N LYS A 196 -3.74 23.25 12.81
CA LYS A 196 -2.59 22.81 13.61
C LYS A 196 -2.75 21.36 14.09
N PRO A 197 -1.63 20.67 14.38
CA PRO A 197 -1.67 19.36 15.02
C PRO A 197 -2.53 19.40 16.29
N GLY A 198 -3.38 18.38 16.47
CA GLY A 198 -4.35 18.28 17.56
C GLY A 198 -5.69 18.95 17.30
N GLU A 199 -5.83 19.78 16.25
CA GLU A 199 -7.09 20.44 15.91
C GLU A 199 -7.98 19.61 14.96
N THR A 200 -7.45 18.51 14.42
CA THR A 200 -8.21 17.57 13.54
C THR A 200 -8.58 16.29 14.29
N ALA A 201 -9.47 15.49 13.69
CA ALA A 201 -9.80 14.18 14.25
C ALA A 201 -8.62 13.20 14.19
N LEU A 202 -7.62 13.43 13.32
CA LEU A 202 -6.42 12.59 13.23
C LEU A 202 -5.59 12.54 14.51
N ARG A 203 -5.85 13.39 15.51
CA ARG A 203 -5.23 13.27 16.85
C ARG A 203 -5.39 11.89 17.51
N VAL A 204 -6.35 11.07 17.06
CA VAL A 204 -6.51 9.69 17.53
C VAL A 204 -5.68 8.65 16.75
N ALA A 205 -5.05 9.07 15.65
CA ALA A 205 -4.10 8.34 14.81
C ALA A 205 -2.86 9.23 14.54
N PRO A 206 -2.02 9.48 15.57
CA PRO A 206 -0.96 10.48 15.53
C PRO A 206 0.09 10.30 14.42
N ASP A 207 0.33 9.08 13.92
CA ASP A 207 1.26 8.89 12.79
C ASP A 207 0.69 9.43 11.47
N LEU A 208 -0.60 9.23 11.25
CA LEU A 208 -1.31 9.80 10.10
C LEU A 208 -1.49 11.31 10.26
N GLU A 209 -1.74 11.80 11.48
CA GLU A 209 -1.73 13.24 11.76
C GLU A 209 -0.37 13.84 11.41
N LYS A 210 0.71 13.27 11.93
CA LYS A 210 2.07 13.72 11.64
C LYS A 210 2.33 13.71 10.13
N THR A 211 1.98 12.63 9.44
CA THR A 211 2.18 12.47 8.00
C THR A 211 1.48 13.57 7.19
N VAL A 212 0.19 13.82 7.46
CA VAL A 212 -0.54 14.85 6.72
C VAL A 212 -0.05 16.27 7.05
N PHE A 213 0.42 16.51 8.27
CA PHE A 213 1.01 17.79 8.65
C PHE A 213 2.41 17.99 8.07
N ASP A 214 3.19 16.93 7.88
CA ASP A 214 4.42 16.99 7.08
C ASP A 214 4.08 17.38 5.63
N TYR A 215 3.04 16.80 5.02
CA TYR A 215 2.57 17.22 3.70
C TYR A 215 2.16 18.70 3.68
N TYR A 216 1.39 19.14 4.69
CA TYR A 216 0.83 20.49 4.77
C TYR A 216 1.86 21.59 5.07
N TYR A 217 2.88 21.34 5.91
CA TYR A 217 3.87 22.35 6.28
C TYR A 217 5.09 22.39 5.35
N ARG A 218 5.49 21.27 4.75
CA ARG A 218 6.67 21.20 3.87
C ARG A 218 6.31 21.69 2.47
N GLY A 219 6.19 23.01 2.34
CA GLY A 219 5.83 23.72 1.11
C GLY A 219 6.87 23.68 0.01
N GLU A 220 8.13 23.48 0.37
CA GLU A 220 9.25 23.40 -0.55
C GLU A 220 9.75 21.96 -0.62
N TYR A 221 10.31 21.58 -1.78
CA TYR A 221 10.95 20.29 -1.95
C TYR A 221 12.28 20.26 -1.17
N ASP A 222 12.40 19.36 -0.19
CA ASP A 222 13.51 19.26 0.74
C ASP A 222 14.01 17.80 0.88
N GLU A 223 14.95 17.56 1.78
CA GLU A 223 15.50 16.21 2.03
C GLU A 223 14.45 15.19 2.47
N TRP A 224 13.37 15.64 3.12
CA TRP A 224 12.29 14.76 3.54
C TRP A 224 11.45 14.31 2.34
N TRP A 225 11.19 15.19 1.37
CA TRP A 225 10.57 14.80 0.09
C TRP A 225 11.51 13.98 -0.81
N ALA A 226 12.83 14.08 -0.60
CA ALA A 226 13.83 13.33 -1.36
C ALA A 226 14.05 11.88 -0.86
N GLN A 227 13.43 11.50 0.26
CA GLN A 227 13.51 10.13 0.75
C GLN A 227 12.86 9.15 -0.23
N GLU A 228 13.37 7.92 -0.29
CA GLU A 228 12.94 6.89 -1.25
C GLU A 228 11.42 6.66 -1.24
N ALA A 229 10.80 6.63 -0.06
CA ALA A 229 9.37 6.41 0.07
C ALA A 229 8.51 7.56 -0.53
N ALA A 230 9.07 8.76 -0.64
CA ALA A 230 8.39 9.94 -1.16
C ALA A 230 8.76 10.28 -2.62
N ASN A 231 9.99 9.96 -3.05
CA ASN A 231 10.41 10.17 -4.44
C ASN A 231 11.34 9.06 -4.95
N GLN A 232 10.84 8.33 -5.94
CA GLN A 232 11.52 7.22 -6.58
C GLN A 232 12.07 7.61 -7.97
N GLU A 233 11.65 8.75 -8.54
CA GLU A 233 12.05 9.19 -9.89
C GLU A 233 13.57 9.16 -10.13
N PRO A 234 14.42 9.66 -9.21
CA PRO A 234 15.87 9.63 -9.43
C PRO A 234 16.40 8.20 -9.53
N LEU A 235 15.82 7.26 -8.78
CA LEU A 235 16.24 5.86 -8.74
C LEU A 235 15.87 5.13 -10.03
N PHE A 236 14.72 5.46 -10.63
CA PHE A 236 14.35 5.02 -11.97
C PHE A 236 15.35 5.49 -13.03
N GLN A 237 15.71 6.77 -13.01
CA GLN A 237 16.66 7.36 -13.98
C GLN A 237 18.07 6.75 -13.87
N LEU A 238 18.45 6.29 -12.68
CA LEU A 238 19.72 5.62 -12.41
C LEU A 238 19.69 4.10 -12.69
N GLY A 239 18.59 3.56 -13.19
CA GLY A 239 18.44 2.12 -13.47
C GLY A 239 18.42 1.26 -12.21
N GLN A 240 17.98 1.81 -11.07
CA GLN A 240 17.91 1.12 -9.78
C GLN A 240 16.58 0.37 -9.56
N HIS A 241 15.68 0.42 -10.53
CA HIS A 241 14.45 -0.36 -10.54
C HIS A 241 14.63 -1.72 -11.23
N ALA A 242 13.74 -2.69 -10.95
CA ALA A 242 13.68 -3.96 -11.66
C ALA A 242 13.43 -3.75 -13.16
N ASP A 243 14.16 -4.50 -14.00
CA ASP A 243 14.01 -4.45 -15.45
C ASP A 243 13.02 -5.52 -15.90
N VAL A 244 11.72 -5.22 -15.70
CA VAL A 244 10.61 -6.11 -16.02
C VAL A 244 9.56 -5.37 -16.86
N PRO A 245 8.78 -6.07 -17.71
CA PRO A 245 7.67 -5.46 -18.42
C PRO A 245 6.71 -4.74 -17.47
N MET A 246 6.41 -3.48 -17.77
CA MET A 246 5.52 -2.60 -17.01
C MET A 246 4.58 -1.87 -17.96
N THR A 247 3.33 -1.67 -17.53
CA THR A 247 2.28 -0.90 -18.23
C THR A 247 1.62 0.09 -17.30
#